data_AF-A0A8S3ENB3-F1
#
_entry.id   AF-A0A8S3ENB3-F1
#
_cell.length_a   1.000
_cell.length_b   1.000
_cell.length_c   1.000
_cell.angle_alpha   90.00
_cell.angle_beta   90.00
_cell.angle_gamma   90.00
#
_symmetry.space_group_name_H-M   'P 1'
#
loop_
_entity.id
_entity.type
_entity.pdbx_description
1 polymer ?
#
loop_
_entity_poly.entity_id
_entity_poly.type
_entity_poly.pdbx_seq_one_letter_code
_entity_poly.pdbx_strand_id
1 'polypeptide(L)'
;ERASGNNVVQTIKENKVPVAFLAMLLIQFLLIVIDRALYLRRNVRGKLFFHLFQVIGVHIWLFFVLPGITHTKFRDNVAAQFWYLFKCIYFGYSSTQVRLGYPKRIAGNFLMKKFNYVNQILYRIYLLIPFLLELRTIMDWIFTDTALGLSSWLQLEDVYSNMYLLKCARWAEKKYPTQRGVTRPKLTKYGVGGSLLTLLILLIWFPLLFFSFSSSFYQPNPPTEVNVEIKVGPYLPIYHMTAQDIDLVSFSSTDLKILRDKIDTLNAE
;
A
#
# COMPACT_ATOMS: atom_id res chain seq x y z
N GLU A 1 7.82 -31.35 -8.35
CA GLU A 1 8.45 -30.11 -8.81
C GLU A 1 7.74 -29.59 -10.07
N ARG A 2 6.80 -28.65 -9.91
CA ARG A 2 6.28 -27.79 -10.98
C ARG A 2 5.78 -26.52 -10.29
N ALA A 3 6.73 -25.69 -9.90
CA ALA A 3 6.48 -24.39 -9.31
C ALA A 3 6.65 -23.31 -10.39
N SER A 4 5.80 -22.29 -10.32
CA SER A 4 6.02 -20.94 -10.86
C SER A 4 6.01 -20.77 -12.38
N GLY A 5 4.81 -20.76 -12.97
CA GLY A 5 4.64 -20.37 -14.37
C GLY A 5 3.22 -19.94 -14.73
N ASN A 6 2.23 -20.36 -13.94
CA ASN A 6 0.85 -19.93 -14.14
C ASN A 6 0.57 -18.62 -13.40
N ASN A 7 0.69 -17.56 -14.19
CA ASN A 7 -0.44 -16.66 -14.42
C ASN A 7 -0.58 -15.44 -13.50
N VAL A 8 0.38 -14.52 -13.58
CA VAL A 8 0.10 -13.08 -13.37
C VAL A 8 -1.15 -12.66 -14.18
N VAL A 9 -1.34 -13.23 -15.37
CA VAL A 9 -2.52 -13.01 -16.22
C VAL A 9 -3.82 -13.66 -15.67
N GLN A 10 -3.78 -14.81 -14.98
CA GLN A 10 -4.95 -15.37 -14.27
C GLN A 10 -5.21 -14.61 -12.98
N THR A 11 -4.17 -14.20 -12.22
CA THR A 11 -4.36 -13.35 -11.03
C THR A 11 -4.90 -11.96 -11.39
N ILE A 12 -4.55 -11.42 -12.57
CA ILE A 12 -5.18 -10.22 -13.14
C ILE A 12 -6.64 -10.51 -13.56
N LYS A 13 -6.92 -11.68 -14.16
CA LYS A 13 -8.29 -12.11 -14.50
C LYS A 13 -9.15 -12.43 -13.26
N GLU A 14 -8.54 -12.85 -12.16
CA GLU A 14 -9.18 -13.10 -10.84
C GLU A 14 -9.51 -11.80 -10.09
N ASN A 15 -9.34 -10.64 -10.73
CA ASN A 15 -10.02 -9.40 -10.37
C ASN A 15 -9.76 -8.91 -8.94
N LYS A 16 -8.52 -9.03 -8.44
CA LYS A 16 -8.15 -8.42 -7.14
C LYS A 16 -7.94 -6.90 -7.21
N VAL A 17 -7.68 -6.32 -8.40
CA VAL A 17 -7.55 -4.86 -8.57
C VAL A 17 -8.28 -4.40 -9.84
N PRO A 18 -9.31 -3.54 -9.73
CA PRO A 18 -10.05 -3.04 -10.89
C PRO A 18 -9.13 -2.28 -11.87
N VAL A 19 -9.19 -2.63 -13.16
CA VAL A 19 -8.37 -1.99 -14.21
C VAL A 19 -8.58 -0.47 -14.27
N ALA A 20 -9.82 -0.02 -14.07
CA ALA A 20 -10.16 1.41 -14.01
C ALA A 20 -9.44 2.14 -12.86
N PHE A 21 -9.24 1.47 -11.72
CA PHE A 21 -8.52 2.03 -10.58
C PHE A 21 -7.01 2.13 -10.88
N LEU A 22 -6.42 1.12 -11.53
CA LEU A 22 -5.02 1.19 -11.97
C LEU A 22 -4.79 2.34 -12.95
N ALA A 23 -5.67 2.49 -13.95
CA ALA A 23 -5.60 3.59 -14.91
C ALA A 23 -5.71 4.95 -14.21
N MET A 24 -6.61 5.08 -13.22
CA MET A 24 -6.74 6.29 -12.40
C MET A 24 -5.43 6.62 -11.66
N LEU A 25 -4.77 5.62 -11.05
CA LEU A 25 -3.50 5.82 -10.35
C LEU A 25 -2.37 6.26 -11.29
N LEU A 26 -2.28 5.67 -12.48
CA LEU A 26 -1.27 6.05 -13.48
C LEU A 26 -1.50 7.49 -13.98
N ILE A 27 -2.74 7.85 -14.30
CA ILE A 27 -3.08 9.23 -14.67
C ILE A 27 -2.77 10.19 -13.53
N GLN A 28 -3.11 9.81 -12.29
CA GLN A 28 -2.83 10.63 -11.11
C GLN A 28 -1.32 10.85 -10.92
N PHE A 29 -0.50 9.82 -11.13
CA PHE A 29 0.95 9.92 -11.08
C PHE A 29 1.48 10.88 -12.16
N LEU A 30 1.03 10.74 -13.41
CA LEU A 30 1.42 11.65 -14.50
C LEU A 30 1.02 13.10 -14.21
N LEU A 31 -0.18 13.33 -13.68
CA LEU A 31 -0.63 14.67 -13.28
C LEU A 31 0.30 15.28 -12.21
N ILE A 32 0.76 14.49 -11.24
CA ILE A 32 1.73 14.95 -10.22
C ILE A 32 3.07 15.35 -10.86
N VAL A 33 3.57 14.55 -11.81
CA VAL A 33 4.82 14.84 -12.53
C VAL A 33 4.71 16.12 -13.35
N ILE A 34 3.63 16.28 -14.12
CA ILE A 34 3.37 17.49 -14.91
C ILE A 34 3.25 18.71 -14.00
N ASP A 35 2.54 18.58 -12.87
CA ASP A 35 2.38 19.69 -11.94
C ASP A 35 3.72 20.16 -11.36
N ARG A 36 4.60 19.19 -11.04
CA ARG A 36 5.97 19.47 -10.60
C ARG A 36 6.79 20.14 -11.71
N ALA A 37 6.66 19.69 -12.95
CA ALA A 37 7.34 20.29 -14.10
C ALA A 37 6.96 21.76 -14.29
N LEU A 38 5.65 22.06 -14.23
CA LEU A 38 5.12 23.43 -14.33
C LEU A 38 5.60 24.31 -13.16
N TYR A 39 5.69 23.74 -11.96
CA TYR A 39 6.24 24.40 -10.78
C TYR A 39 7.72 24.79 -10.97
N LEU A 40 8.57 23.86 -11.44
CA LEU A 40 10.00 24.07 -11.64
C LEU A 40 10.29 25.08 -12.76
N ARG A 41 9.53 25.02 -13.87
CA ARG A 41 9.62 25.98 -14.99
C ARG A 41 8.97 27.33 -14.70
N ARG A 42 8.29 27.50 -13.56
CA ARG A 42 7.62 28.75 -13.12
C ARG A 42 6.60 29.29 -14.13
N ASN A 43 6.01 28.44 -14.96
CA ASN A 43 5.09 28.86 -16.01
C ASN A 43 3.67 29.02 -15.45
N VAL A 44 3.31 30.24 -15.01
CA VAL A 44 1.98 30.54 -14.45
C VAL A 44 0.87 30.33 -15.47
N ARG A 45 1.09 30.70 -16.74
CA ARG A 45 0.08 30.51 -17.82
C ARG A 45 -0.19 29.02 -18.05
N GLY A 46 0.87 28.21 -18.14
CA GLY A 46 0.76 26.76 -18.25
C GLY A 46 0.03 26.13 -17.06
N LYS A 47 0.36 26.57 -15.84
CA LYS A 47 -0.32 26.14 -14.60
C LYS A 47 -1.80 26.52 -14.59
N LEU A 48 -2.18 27.69 -15.12
CA LEU A 48 -3.59 28.09 -15.23
C LEU A 48 -4.38 27.17 -16.16
N PHE A 49 -3.88 26.93 -17.39
CA PHE A 49 -4.52 25.99 -18.32
C PHE A 49 -4.61 24.58 -17.75
N PHE A 50 -3.53 24.10 -17.12
CA PHE A 50 -3.50 22.80 -16.46
C PHE A 50 -4.50 22.71 -15.31
N HIS A 51 -4.63 23.76 -14.50
CA HIS A 51 -5.60 23.82 -13.41
C HIS A 51 -7.05 23.74 -13.94
N LEU A 52 -7.38 24.53 -14.96
CA LEU A 52 -8.71 24.50 -15.59
C LEU A 52 -9.03 23.12 -16.17
N PHE A 53 -8.08 22.54 -16.91
CA PHE A 53 -8.22 21.19 -17.47
C PHE A 53 -8.44 20.14 -16.38
N GLN A 54 -7.67 20.20 -15.28
CA GLN A 54 -7.79 19.23 -14.19
C GLN A 54 -9.12 19.37 -13.43
N VAL A 55 -9.61 20.60 -13.21
CA VAL A 55 -10.91 20.84 -12.58
C VAL A 55 -12.02 20.24 -13.45
N ILE A 56 -12.06 20.57 -14.73
CA ILE A 56 -13.06 20.04 -15.67
C ILE A 56 -12.96 18.51 -15.75
N GLY A 57 -11.74 17.97 -15.91
CA GLY A 57 -11.49 16.54 -16.02
C GLY A 57 -11.94 15.76 -14.79
N VAL A 58 -11.67 16.25 -13.57
CA VAL A 58 -12.12 15.60 -12.33
C VAL A 58 -13.65 15.60 -12.21
N HIS A 59 -14.33 16.70 -12.57
CA HIS A 59 -15.79 16.76 -12.52
C HIS A 59 -16.42 15.83 -13.56
N ILE A 60 -15.91 15.82 -14.80
CA ILE A 60 -16.40 14.91 -15.83
C ILE A 60 -16.20 13.45 -15.39
N TRP A 61 -15.02 13.14 -14.86
CA TRP A 61 -14.70 11.79 -14.39
C TRP A 61 -15.62 11.34 -13.25
N LEU A 62 -15.83 12.20 -12.25
CA LEU A 62 -16.59 11.84 -11.05
C LEU A 62 -18.10 11.72 -11.31
N PHE A 63 -18.66 12.57 -12.17
CA PHE A 63 -20.11 12.59 -12.42
C PHE A 63 -20.55 11.70 -13.60
N PHE A 64 -19.70 11.45 -14.60
CA PHE A 64 -20.07 10.65 -15.77
C PHE A 64 -19.35 9.31 -15.85
N VAL A 65 -18.02 9.29 -15.69
CA VAL A 65 -17.23 8.06 -15.89
C VAL A 65 -17.37 7.10 -14.72
N LEU A 66 -17.22 7.59 -13.48
CA LEU A 66 -17.27 6.76 -12.28
C LEU A 66 -18.64 6.07 -12.10
N PRO A 67 -19.79 6.75 -12.25
CA PRO A 67 -21.10 6.09 -12.15
C PRO A 67 -21.35 5.14 -13.33
N GLY A 68 -20.77 5.43 -14.51
CA GLY A 68 -20.87 4.56 -15.68
C GLY A 68 -20.14 3.22 -15.54
N ILE A 69 -19.05 3.18 -14.76
CA ILE A 69 -18.27 1.94 -14.51
C ILE A 69 -18.80 1.20 -13.28
N THR A 70 -19.07 1.92 -12.19
CA THR A 70 -19.38 1.30 -10.89
C THR A 70 -20.89 1.09 -10.70
N HIS A 71 -21.75 1.64 -11.58
CA HIS A 71 -23.21 1.62 -11.48
C HIS A 71 -23.79 2.11 -10.13
N THR A 72 -22.97 2.79 -9.32
CA THR A 72 -23.36 3.36 -8.03
C THR A 72 -23.40 4.87 -8.14
N LYS A 73 -24.35 5.49 -7.45
CA LYS A 73 -24.43 6.95 -7.37
C LYS A 73 -23.29 7.48 -6.51
N PHE A 74 -22.76 8.65 -6.85
CA PHE A 74 -21.69 9.30 -6.08
C PHE A 74 -22.03 9.47 -4.59
N ARG A 75 -23.31 9.66 -4.25
CA ARG A 75 -23.79 9.77 -2.86
C ARG A 75 -23.53 8.52 -2.03
N ASP A 76 -23.50 7.35 -2.64
CA ASP A 76 -23.36 6.08 -1.92
C ASP A 76 -21.88 5.65 -1.81
N ASN A 77 -21.00 6.28 -2.59
CA ASN A 77 -19.56 5.99 -2.60
C ASN A 77 -18.77 6.96 -1.70
N VAL A 78 -18.65 6.60 -0.42
CA VAL A 78 -17.92 7.39 0.60
C VAL A 78 -16.43 7.57 0.24
N ALA A 79 -15.79 6.57 -0.37
CA ALA A 79 -14.39 6.67 -0.77
C ALA A 79 -14.17 7.73 -1.86
N ALA A 80 -15.08 7.81 -2.84
CA ALA A 80 -15.05 8.83 -3.88
C ALA A 80 -15.30 10.23 -3.31
N GLN A 81 -16.15 10.37 -2.28
CA GLN A 81 -16.40 11.64 -1.60
C GLN A 81 -15.16 12.16 -0.87
N PHE A 82 -14.46 11.31 -0.11
CA PHE A 82 -13.20 11.70 0.53
C PHE A 82 -12.13 12.05 -0.50
N TRP A 83 -11.99 11.26 -1.56
CA TRP A 83 -11.06 11.57 -2.64
C TRP A 83 -11.35 12.93 -3.28
N TYR A 84 -12.63 13.22 -3.55
CA TYR A 84 -13.06 14.50 -4.11
C TYR A 84 -12.81 15.66 -3.14
N LEU A 85 -13.05 15.47 -1.83
CA LEU A 85 -12.73 16.48 -0.81
C LEU A 85 -11.25 16.86 -0.82
N PHE A 86 -10.34 15.87 -0.83
CA PHE A 86 -8.91 16.12 -0.92
C PHE A 86 -8.52 16.81 -2.24
N LYS A 87 -9.19 16.47 -3.34
CA LYS A 87 -9.01 17.16 -4.64
C LYS A 87 -9.47 18.62 -4.59
N CYS A 88 -10.59 18.93 -3.95
CA CYS A 88 -11.05 20.30 -3.75
C CYS A 88 -10.06 21.13 -2.93
N ILE A 89 -9.50 20.55 -1.86
CA ILE A 89 -8.43 21.19 -1.08
C ILE A 89 -7.21 21.47 -1.97
N TYR A 90 -6.79 20.49 -2.79
CA TYR A 90 -5.71 20.69 -3.76
C TYR A 90 -6.02 21.82 -4.75
N PHE A 91 -7.25 21.89 -5.28
CA PHE A 91 -7.65 22.96 -6.20
C PHE A 91 -7.66 24.35 -5.52
N GLY A 92 -8.04 24.43 -4.24
CA GLY A 92 -7.93 25.66 -3.45
C GLY A 92 -6.49 26.15 -3.31
N TYR A 93 -5.55 25.25 -3.00
CA TYR A 93 -4.13 25.60 -2.96
C TYR A 93 -3.57 25.95 -4.35
N SER A 94 -3.94 25.20 -5.38
CA SER A 94 -3.50 25.42 -6.76
C SER A 94 -3.95 26.77 -7.30
N SER A 95 -5.21 27.16 -7.07
CA SER A 95 -5.73 28.47 -7.49
C SER A 95 -5.07 29.62 -6.73
N THR A 96 -4.85 29.44 -5.42
CA THR A 96 -4.11 30.41 -4.60
C THR A 96 -2.67 30.59 -5.11
N GLN A 97 -2.01 29.50 -5.51
CA GLN A 97 -0.67 29.54 -6.09
C GLN A 97 -0.65 30.28 -7.43
N VAL A 98 -1.62 30.04 -8.32
CA VAL A 98 -1.73 30.78 -9.59
C VAL A 98 -1.99 32.27 -9.34
N ARG A 99 -2.81 32.61 -8.33
CA ARG A 99 -3.11 34.00 -7.96
C ARG A 99 -1.90 34.76 -7.41
N LEU A 100 -1.12 34.12 -6.53
CA LEU A 100 0.05 34.76 -5.89
C LEU A 100 1.32 34.70 -6.75
N GLY A 101 1.37 33.80 -7.74
CA GLY A 101 2.54 33.59 -8.59
C GLY A 101 3.68 32.82 -7.89
N TYR A 102 4.80 32.66 -8.61
CA TYR A 102 5.96 31.90 -8.13
C TYR A 102 7.06 32.82 -7.57
N PRO A 103 7.69 32.47 -6.43
CA PRO A 103 8.80 33.25 -5.88
C PRO A 103 10.07 33.09 -6.73
N LYS A 104 10.98 34.08 -6.65
CA LYS A 104 12.24 34.08 -7.43
C LYS A 104 13.21 32.95 -7.05
N ARG A 105 13.13 32.42 -5.82
CA ARG A 105 13.98 31.33 -5.30
C ARG A 105 13.13 30.13 -4.91
N ILE A 106 13.03 29.15 -5.82
CA ILE A 106 12.32 27.88 -5.59
C ILE A 106 13.25 26.71 -5.28
N ALA A 107 14.57 26.87 -5.52
CA ALA A 107 15.54 25.81 -5.36
C ALA A 107 15.72 25.44 -3.88
N GLY A 108 15.65 24.13 -3.59
CA GLY A 108 15.90 23.55 -2.28
C GLY A 108 14.77 22.66 -1.77
N ASN A 109 15.09 21.77 -0.84
CA ASN A 109 14.11 20.92 -0.18
C ASN A 109 13.38 21.70 0.93
N PHE A 110 12.05 21.66 0.94
CA PHE A 110 11.24 22.37 1.94
C PHE A 110 11.51 21.88 3.36
N LEU A 111 11.83 20.59 3.53
CA LEU A 111 12.14 19.97 4.82
C LEU A 111 13.48 20.44 5.39
N MET A 112 14.40 20.88 4.52
CA MET A 112 15.78 21.20 4.91
C MET A 112 16.00 22.68 5.27
N LYS A 113 14.93 23.47 5.45
CA LYS A 113 15.04 24.90 5.75
C LYS A 113 15.45 25.24 7.19
N LYS A 114 15.09 24.39 8.15
CA LYS A 114 15.41 24.59 9.59
C LYS A 114 16.07 23.34 10.14
N PHE A 115 17.00 23.50 11.07
CA PHE A 115 17.75 22.42 11.71
C PHE A 115 17.12 22.07 13.06
N ASN A 116 15.89 21.52 13.05
CA ASN A 116 15.17 21.14 14.26
C ASN A 116 14.99 19.60 14.30
N TYR A 117 14.74 19.03 15.49
CA TYR A 117 14.42 17.59 15.61
C TYR A 117 13.21 17.17 14.77
N VAL A 118 12.17 18.00 14.73
CA VAL A 118 10.98 17.74 13.90
C VAL A 118 11.37 17.61 12.42
N ASN A 119 12.15 18.56 11.91
CA ASN A 119 12.61 18.51 10.51
C ASN A 119 13.57 17.36 10.25
N GLN A 120 14.40 16.97 11.22
CA GLN A 120 15.27 15.80 11.11
C GLN A 120 14.46 14.51 11.01
N ILE A 121 13.43 14.34 11.84
CA ILE A 121 12.55 13.16 11.82
C ILE A 121 11.74 13.13 10.53
N LEU A 122 11.10 14.24 10.14
CA LEU A 122 10.35 14.33 8.89
C LEU A 122 11.24 14.04 7.67
N TYR A 123 12.48 14.51 7.68
CA TYR A 123 13.41 14.23 6.59
C TYR A 123 13.86 12.76 6.57
N ARG A 124 14.05 12.11 7.73
CA ARG A 124 14.28 10.66 7.78
C ARG A 124 13.09 9.87 7.26
N ILE A 125 11.86 10.25 7.63
CA ILE A 125 10.64 9.64 7.08
C ILE A 125 10.57 9.82 5.57
N TYR A 126 10.91 11.01 5.06
CA TYR A 126 10.99 11.28 3.63
C TYR A 126 11.97 10.37 2.90
N LEU A 127 13.13 10.05 3.51
CA LEU A 127 14.10 9.10 2.95
C LEU A 127 13.66 7.63 3.02
N LEU A 128 12.75 7.27 3.94
CA LEU A 128 12.21 5.92 4.04
C LEU A 128 11.18 5.60 2.95
N ILE A 129 10.58 6.62 2.32
CA ILE A 129 9.60 6.39 1.25
C ILE A 129 10.35 5.93 0.00
N PRO A 130 10.07 4.71 -0.51
CA PRO A 130 10.78 4.16 -1.66
C PRO A 130 10.54 5.02 -2.90
N PHE A 131 11.56 5.16 -3.74
CA PHE A 131 11.56 5.90 -5.01
C PHE A 131 11.22 7.40 -4.94
N LEU A 132 10.75 7.93 -3.82
CA LEU A 132 10.33 9.33 -3.74
C LEU A 132 11.50 10.30 -3.91
N LEU A 133 12.63 10.03 -3.23
CA LEU A 133 13.86 10.82 -3.39
C LEU A 133 14.39 10.72 -4.82
N GLU A 134 14.48 9.51 -5.36
CA GLU A 134 15.01 9.27 -6.71
C GLU A 134 14.20 9.99 -7.78
N LEU A 135 12.88 9.79 -7.79
CA LEU A 135 11.99 10.45 -8.73
C LEU A 135 12.05 11.97 -8.58
N ARG A 136 12.11 12.48 -7.35
CA ARG A 136 12.30 13.91 -7.11
C ARG A 136 13.59 14.41 -7.75
N THR A 137 14.72 13.77 -7.47
CA THR A 137 16.03 14.26 -7.91
C THR A 137 16.15 14.23 -9.43
N ILE A 138 15.62 13.18 -10.07
CA ILE A 138 15.56 13.07 -11.53
C ILE A 138 14.66 14.16 -12.13
N MET A 139 13.46 14.39 -11.58
CA MET A 139 12.57 15.45 -12.05
C MET A 139 13.20 16.84 -11.87
N ASP A 140 13.84 17.09 -10.73
CA ASP A 140 14.50 18.36 -10.44
C ASP A 140 15.67 18.59 -11.43
N TRP A 141 16.40 17.54 -11.83
CA TRP A 141 17.43 17.61 -12.88
C TRP A 141 16.85 17.88 -14.28
N ILE A 142 15.78 17.19 -14.68
CA ILE A 142 15.16 17.35 -16.02
C ILE A 142 14.62 18.77 -16.24
N PHE A 143 14.00 19.36 -15.21
CA PHE A 143 13.28 20.63 -15.35
C PHE A 143 14.05 21.86 -14.86
N THR A 144 15.27 21.68 -14.35
CA THR A 144 16.16 22.79 -13.97
C THR A 144 17.28 22.92 -14.98
N ASP A 145 17.56 24.15 -15.41
CA ASP A 145 18.68 24.40 -16.31
C ASP A 145 20.00 24.29 -15.51
N THR A 146 20.73 23.19 -15.72
CA THR A 146 21.99 22.87 -15.02
C THR A 146 23.05 22.40 -16.01
N ALA A 147 24.32 22.69 -15.71
CA ALA A 147 25.46 22.21 -16.50
C ALA A 147 25.95 20.83 -16.05
N LEU A 148 25.43 20.29 -14.94
CA LEU A 148 25.85 19.01 -14.38
C LEU A 148 25.19 17.83 -15.10
N GLY A 149 25.98 16.80 -15.42
CA GLY A 149 25.45 15.51 -15.83
C GLY A 149 24.63 14.84 -14.71
N LEU A 150 23.72 13.93 -15.08
CA LEU A 150 22.81 13.28 -14.13
C LEU A 150 23.53 12.57 -12.97
N SER A 151 24.63 11.86 -13.24
CA SER A 151 25.41 11.16 -12.20
C SER A 151 26.00 12.14 -11.18
N SER A 152 26.61 13.23 -11.65
CA SER A 152 27.15 14.28 -10.77
C SER A 152 26.06 15.00 -9.98
N TRP A 153 24.87 15.18 -10.58
CA TRP A 153 23.71 15.74 -9.90
C TRP A 153 23.20 14.83 -8.77
N LEU A 154 23.09 13.52 -9.02
CA LEU A 154 22.71 12.53 -8.01
C LEU A 154 23.72 12.50 -6.86
N GLN A 155 25.03 12.52 -7.17
CA GLN A 155 26.09 12.60 -6.15
C GLN A 155 25.98 13.87 -5.31
N LEU A 156 25.70 15.02 -5.93
CA LEU A 156 25.51 16.29 -5.22
C LEU A 156 24.34 16.22 -4.24
N GLU A 157 23.20 15.67 -4.66
CA GLU A 157 22.02 15.52 -3.79
C GLU A 157 22.24 14.52 -2.66
N ASP A 158 22.96 13.42 -2.88
CA ASP A 158 23.32 12.47 -1.82
C ASP A 158 24.26 13.11 -0.78
N VAL A 159 25.31 13.81 -1.22
CA VAL A 159 26.23 14.55 -0.32
C VAL A 159 25.46 15.62 0.46
N TYR A 160 24.56 16.35 -0.20
CA TYR A 160 23.73 17.37 0.45
C TYR A 160 22.80 16.77 1.51
N SER A 161 22.18 15.63 1.21
CA SER A 161 21.31 14.86 2.09
C SER A 161 22.03 14.39 3.35
N ASN A 162 23.22 13.80 3.18
CA ASN A 162 24.06 13.35 4.29
C ASN A 162 24.58 14.52 5.14
N MET A 163 25.03 15.61 4.49
CA MET A 163 25.49 16.80 5.19
C MET A 163 24.37 17.48 6.00
N TYR A 164 23.13 17.49 5.48
CA TYR A 164 21.98 18.00 6.21
C TYR A 164 21.70 17.20 7.48
N LEU A 165 21.70 15.87 7.41
CA LEU A 165 21.49 15.01 8.58
C LEU A 165 22.58 15.21 9.64
N LEU A 166 23.84 15.30 9.21
CA LEU A 166 24.97 15.57 10.10
C LEU A 166 24.83 16.95 10.76
N LYS A 167 24.44 17.97 10.01
CA LYS A 167 24.22 19.31 10.54
C LYS A 167 23.10 19.36 11.58
N CYS A 168 22.01 18.62 11.36
CA CYS A 168 20.94 18.46 12.37
C CYS A 168 21.46 17.73 13.63
N ALA A 169 22.29 16.71 13.48
CA ALA A 169 22.90 16.01 14.62
C ALA A 169 23.83 16.92 15.44
N ARG A 170 24.67 17.72 14.76
CA ARG A 170 25.54 18.71 15.43
C ARG A 170 24.74 19.82 16.11
N TRP A 171 23.65 20.27 15.50
CA TRP A 171 22.74 21.21 16.14
C TRP A 171 22.14 20.63 17.42
N ALA A 172 21.70 19.36 17.38
CA ALA A 172 21.16 18.65 18.54
C ALA A 172 22.19 18.52 19.68
N GLU A 173 23.42 18.10 19.36
CA GLU A 173 24.52 18.04 20.33
C GLU A 173 24.85 19.39 20.95
N LYS A 174 24.81 20.47 20.15
CA LYS A 174 25.06 21.83 20.64
C LYS A 174 23.92 22.35 21.52
N LYS A 175 22.66 22.04 21.18
CA LYS A 175 21.48 22.50 21.92
C LYS A 175 21.30 21.75 23.24
N TYR A 176 21.66 20.46 23.26
CA TYR A 176 21.55 19.59 24.43
C TYR A 176 22.93 18.96 24.73
N PRO A 177 23.88 19.75 25.28
CA PRO A 177 25.22 19.27 25.53
C PRO A 177 25.19 18.20 26.62
N THR A 178 25.82 17.06 26.35
CA THR A 178 26.05 16.02 27.34
C THR A 178 27.45 16.17 27.92
N GLN A 179 27.57 16.12 29.24
CA GLN A 179 28.87 16.15 29.92
C GLN A 179 29.74 14.98 29.44
N ARG A 180 31.00 15.29 29.12
CA ARG A 180 31.97 14.26 28.67
C ARG A 180 32.41 13.43 29.88
N GLY A 181 32.56 12.12 29.70
CA GLY A 181 33.01 11.21 30.75
C GLY A 181 31.92 10.74 31.72
N VAL A 182 30.67 11.17 31.56
CA VAL A 182 29.54 10.73 32.39
C VAL A 182 28.78 9.59 31.72
N THR A 183 28.34 8.61 32.52
CA THR A 183 27.53 7.51 32.01
C THR A 183 26.16 7.99 31.52
N ARG A 184 25.67 7.43 30.41
CA ARG A 184 24.33 7.76 29.89
C ARG A 184 23.23 7.30 30.85
N PRO A 185 22.15 8.08 31.03
CA PRO A 185 21.08 7.74 31.98
C PRO A 185 20.43 6.41 31.59
N LYS A 186 20.17 5.56 32.61
CA LYS A 186 19.64 4.20 32.45
C LYS A 186 18.35 4.19 31.60
N LEU A 187 17.45 5.15 31.81
CA LEU A 187 16.19 5.27 31.06
C LEU A 187 16.42 5.38 29.54
N THR A 188 17.39 6.17 29.09
CA THR A 188 17.69 6.29 27.65
C THR A 188 18.31 5.01 27.07
N LYS A 189 19.14 4.32 27.86
CA LYS A 189 19.76 3.05 27.44
C LYS A 189 18.71 1.94 27.29
N TYR A 190 17.92 1.70 28.33
CA TYR A 190 16.90 0.66 28.34
C TYR A 190 15.70 1.02 27.47
N GLY A 191 15.35 2.30 27.33
CA GLY A 191 14.29 2.75 26.43
C GLY A 191 14.63 2.51 24.96
N VAL A 192 15.75 3.03 24.48
CA VAL A 192 16.15 2.88 23.07
C VAL A 192 16.58 1.44 22.78
N GLY A 193 17.41 0.83 23.63
CA GLY A 193 17.85 -0.55 23.45
C GLY A 193 16.72 -1.56 23.62
N GLY A 194 15.86 -1.39 24.63
CA GLY A 194 14.72 -2.26 24.89
C GLY A 194 13.66 -2.16 23.80
N SER A 195 13.35 -0.96 23.29
CA SER A 195 12.41 -0.83 22.16
C SER A 195 12.92 -1.52 20.90
N LEU A 196 14.22 -1.41 20.58
CA LEU A 196 14.82 -2.13 19.45
C LEU A 196 14.76 -3.65 19.63
N LEU A 197 15.05 -4.14 20.85
CA LEU A 197 14.98 -5.56 21.17
C LEU A 197 13.54 -6.10 21.06
N THR A 198 12.57 -5.38 21.63
CA THR A 198 11.15 -5.75 21.53
C THR A 198 10.67 -5.78 20.08
N LEU A 199 11.06 -4.80 19.26
CA LEU A 199 10.73 -4.78 17.83
C LEU A 199 11.29 -6.01 17.10
N LEU A 200 12.53 -6.40 17.41
CA LEU A 200 13.16 -7.59 16.83
C LEU A 200 12.41 -8.88 17.23
N ILE A 201 12.08 -9.03 18.51
CA ILE A 201 11.29 -10.16 19.02
C ILE A 201 9.93 -10.22 18.31
N LEU A 202 9.25 -9.08 18.20
CA LEU A 202 7.99 -9.00 17.45
C LEU A 202 8.19 -9.42 16.00
N LEU A 203 9.21 -8.96 15.29
CA LEU A 203 9.42 -9.34 13.89
C LEU A 203 9.62 -10.86 13.72
N ILE A 204 10.32 -11.52 14.64
CA ILE A 204 10.55 -12.97 14.60
C ILE A 204 9.27 -13.76 14.93
N TRP A 205 8.55 -13.37 15.99
CA TRP A 205 7.43 -14.16 16.52
C TRP A 205 6.06 -13.75 15.97
N PHE A 206 5.89 -12.50 15.53
CA PHE A 206 4.61 -11.99 15.03
C PHE A 206 4.09 -12.76 13.80
N PRO A 207 4.89 -13.13 12.78
CA PRO A 207 4.41 -13.93 11.66
C PRO A 207 3.88 -15.30 12.09
N LEU A 208 4.53 -15.93 13.08
CA LEU A 208 4.11 -17.22 13.63
C LEU A 208 2.80 -17.10 14.39
N LEU A 209 2.67 -16.07 15.25
CA LEU A 209 1.43 -15.78 15.96
C LEU A 209 0.29 -15.46 14.98
N PHE A 210 0.57 -14.63 13.98
CA PHE A 210 -0.39 -14.25 12.94
C PHE A 210 -0.88 -15.46 12.14
N PHE A 211 0.03 -16.37 11.75
CA PHE A 211 -0.35 -17.60 11.05
C PHE A 211 -1.27 -18.47 11.90
N SER A 212 -0.94 -18.67 13.17
CA SER A 212 -1.75 -19.45 14.12
C SER A 212 -3.16 -18.88 14.33
N PHE A 213 -3.30 -17.55 14.40
CA PHE A 213 -4.61 -16.90 14.45
C PHE A 213 -5.37 -17.02 13.12
N SER A 214 -4.68 -17.00 11.98
CA SER A 214 -5.30 -17.03 10.64
C SER A 214 -5.80 -18.42 10.21
N SER A 215 -5.30 -19.50 10.81
CA SER A 215 -5.64 -20.88 10.44
C SER A 215 -6.99 -21.39 10.97
N SER A 216 -7.82 -20.55 11.57
CA SER A 216 -9.07 -20.99 12.22
C SER A 216 -10.29 -21.13 11.28
N PHE A 217 -10.13 -21.04 9.97
CA PHE A 217 -11.22 -21.32 9.04
C PHE A 217 -11.28 -22.82 8.71
N TYR A 218 -11.70 -23.64 9.67
CA TYR A 218 -12.16 -25.00 9.38
C TYR A 218 -13.52 -24.89 8.68
N GLN A 219 -13.51 -24.83 7.35
CA GLN A 219 -14.75 -24.99 6.58
C GLN A 219 -15.02 -26.48 6.38
N PRO A 220 -16.21 -26.99 6.75
CA PRO A 220 -16.64 -28.32 6.37
C PRO A 220 -16.58 -28.45 4.85
N ASN A 221 -15.98 -29.52 4.34
CA ASN A 221 -15.96 -29.84 2.91
C ASN A 221 -16.88 -31.04 2.64
N PRO A 222 -18.22 -30.86 2.65
CA PRO A 222 -19.12 -31.94 2.29
C PRO A 222 -18.90 -32.33 0.82
N PRO A 223 -18.95 -33.61 0.47
CA PRO A 223 -18.91 -34.04 -0.92
C PRO A 223 -20.12 -33.46 -1.66
N THR A 224 -19.90 -33.00 -2.90
CA THR A 224 -20.97 -32.52 -3.79
C THR A 224 -21.58 -33.65 -4.61
N GLU A 225 -20.84 -34.74 -4.79
CA GLU A 225 -21.25 -35.88 -5.59
C GLU A 225 -20.61 -37.16 -5.06
N VAL A 226 -21.41 -38.23 -4.96
CA VAL A 226 -20.93 -39.57 -4.59
C VAL A 226 -21.30 -40.55 -5.69
N ASN A 227 -20.28 -41.15 -6.30
CA ASN A 227 -20.42 -42.13 -7.38
C ASN A 227 -20.10 -43.53 -6.87
N VAL A 228 -21.06 -44.44 -7.04
CA VAL A 228 -20.98 -45.85 -6.64
C VAL A 228 -21.11 -46.73 -7.87
N GLU A 229 -20.06 -47.51 -8.15
CA GLU A 229 -20.03 -48.46 -9.26
C GLU A 229 -19.78 -49.88 -8.74
N ILE A 230 -20.58 -50.85 -9.19
CA ILE A 230 -20.37 -52.27 -8.90
C ILE A 230 -20.00 -52.98 -10.21
N LYS A 231 -18.80 -53.57 -10.24
CA LYS A 231 -18.25 -54.30 -11.38
C LYS A 231 -17.85 -55.71 -10.95
N VAL A 232 -17.98 -56.66 -11.86
CA VAL A 232 -17.42 -58.01 -11.68
C VAL A 232 -16.27 -58.16 -12.67
N GLY A 233 -15.03 -58.19 -12.16
CA GLY A 233 -13.84 -58.32 -12.98
C GLY A 233 -13.64 -57.16 -13.98
N PRO A 234 -13.14 -57.43 -15.20
CA PRO A 234 -12.89 -56.40 -16.22
C PRO A 234 -14.13 -56.04 -17.04
N TYR A 235 -15.31 -56.58 -16.70
CA TYR A 235 -16.54 -56.34 -17.43
C TYR A 235 -17.14 -54.96 -17.09
N LEU A 236 -18.07 -54.50 -17.94
CA LEU A 236 -18.82 -53.27 -17.74
C LEU A 236 -19.53 -53.27 -16.37
N PRO A 237 -19.69 -52.10 -15.73
CA PRO A 237 -20.41 -52.00 -14.47
C PRO A 237 -21.83 -52.52 -14.58
N ILE A 238 -22.18 -53.40 -13.64
CA ILE A 238 -23.52 -53.98 -13.52
C ILE A 238 -24.44 -52.98 -12.81
N TYR A 239 -23.87 -52.10 -11.98
CA TYR A 239 -24.59 -51.05 -11.28
C TYR A 239 -23.77 -49.76 -11.28
N HIS A 240 -24.43 -48.64 -11.54
CA HIS A 240 -23.86 -47.30 -11.46
C HIS A 240 -24.90 -46.37 -10.83
N MET A 241 -24.53 -45.69 -9.75
CA MET A 241 -25.38 -44.74 -9.05
C MET A 241 -24.59 -43.49 -8.71
N THR A 242 -25.20 -42.34 -8.98
CA THR A 242 -24.67 -41.01 -8.65
C THR A 242 -25.65 -40.35 -7.70
N ALA A 243 -25.18 -39.96 -6.52
CA ALA A 243 -25.93 -39.17 -5.55
C ALA A 243 -25.39 -37.73 -5.56
N GLN A 244 -26.28 -36.75 -5.70
CA GLN A 244 -25.98 -35.31 -5.71
C GLN A 244 -26.62 -34.62 -4.49
N ASP A 245 -26.55 -33.29 -4.42
CA ASP A 245 -26.93 -32.48 -3.25
C ASP A 245 -28.27 -32.82 -2.57
N ILE A 246 -29.27 -33.31 -3.30
CA ILE A 246 -30.60 -33.65 -2.75
C ILE A 246 -30.61 -35.01 -2.02
N ASP A 247 -29.77 -35.95 -2.47
CA ASP A 247 -29.65 -37.29 -1.90
C ASP A 247 -28.59 -37.32 -0.76
N LEU A 248 -27.74 -36.30 -0.69
CA LEU A 248 -26.70 -36.14 0.32
C LEU A 248 -27.25 -35.40 1.55
N VAL A 249 -27.64 -36.16 2.56
CA VAL A 249 -28.18 -35.62 3.81
C VAL A 249 -27.06 -35.40 4.84
N SER A 250 -26.94 -34.17 5.33
CA SER A 250 -26.04 -33.86 6.44
C SER A 250 -26.56 -34.46 7.75
N PHE A 251 -25.69 -35.10 8.53
CA PHE A 251 -26.06 -35.64 9.84
C PHE A 251 -26.59 -34.56 10.79
N SER A 252 -27.74 -34.81 11.42
CA SER A 252 -28.21 -34.00 12.55
C SER A 252 -27.43 -34.34 13.82
N SER A 253 -27.45 -33.44 14.80
CA SER A 253 -26.86 -33.68 16.13
C SER A 253 -27.42 -34.93 16.83
N THR A 254 -28.67 -35.32 16.51
CA THR A 254 -29.30 -36.53 17.06
C THR A 254 -28.79 -37.79 16.36
N ASP A 255 -28.63 -37.75 15.04
CA ASP A 255 -28.11 -38.89 14.24
C ASP A 255 -26.66 -39.20 14.62
N LEU A 256 -25.85 -38.16 14.89
CA LEU A 256 -24.48 -38.32 15.38
C LEU A 256 -24.42 -39.00 16.76
N LYS A 257 -25.37 -38.71 17.65
CA LYS A 257 -25.44 -39.36 18.97
C LYS A 257 -25.79 -40.84 18.83
N ILE A 258 -26.81 -41.15 18.03
CA ILE A 258 -27.22 -42.54 17.77
C ILE A 258 -26.07 -43.34 17.15
N LEU A 259 -25.38 -42.76 16.17
CA LEU A 259 -24.22 -43.39 15.54
C LEU A 259 -23.10 -43.66 16.56
N ARG A 260 -22.81 -42.68 17.42
CA ARG A 260 -21.79 -42.79 18.47
C ARG A 260 -22.13 -43.89 19.48
N ASP A 261 -23.36 -43.88 20.01
CA ASP A 261 -23.81 -44.89 20.96
C ASP A 261 -23.72 -46.30 20.37
N LYS A 262 -24.07 -46.46 19.08
CA LYS A 262 -23.99 -47.74 18.38
C LYS A 262 -22.54 -48.21 18.17
N ILE A 263 -21.62 -47.31 17.86
CA ILE A 263 -20.18 -47.61 17.77
C ILE A 263 -19.65 -48.03 19.15
N ASP A 264 -20.02 -47.31 20.21
CA ASP A 264 -19.57 -47.59 21.57
C ASP A 264 -20.08 -48.96 22.06
N THR A 265 -21.31 -49.36 21.71
CA THR A 265 -21.82 -50.71 22.02
C THR A 265 -21.09 -51.82 21.26
N LEU A 266 -20.71 -51.61 19.99
CA LEU A 266 -19.99 -52.60 19.19
C LEU A 266 -18.54 -52.77 19.62
N ASN A 267 -17.94 -51.74 20.24
CA ASN A 267 -16.58 -51.83 20.80
C ASN A 267 -16.55 -52.42 22.21
N ALA A 268 -17.71 -52.56 22.86
CA ALA A 268 -17.85 -53.14 24.20
C ALA A 268 -18.13 -54.66 24.19
N GLU A 269 -18.53 -55.21 23.02
CA GLU A 269 -18.59 -56.65 22.73
C GLU A 269 -17.24 -57.17 22.21
#